data_AF-A0A850KTZ6-F1
#
_entry.id   AF-A0A850KTZ6-F1
#
_cell.length_a   1.000
_cell.length_b   1.000
_cell.length_c   1.000
_cell.angle_alpha   90.00
_cell.angle_beta   90.00
_cell.angle_gamma   90.00
#
_symmetry.space_group_name_H-M   'P 1'
#
loop_
_entity.id
_entity.type
_entity.pdbx_description
1 polymer ?
#
loop_
_entity_poly.entity_id
_entity_poly.type
_entity_poly.pdbx_seq_one_letter_code
_entity_poly.pdbx_strand_id
1 'polypeptide(L)'
;MTQYRHQRKQVINVRTYSIIKSRDACFAAAPYKGVDLPADRREGLVFSAPTFLFFYHGLIAHKRAAESIKPYLFNGLVNFRALLSDKNIKGGFQPGRVYSRWLNEIFATDEGVENMFRWSGNIQLTQSMFKLMDAGRLDYFVDYYLLLRFHELSEGNRGTYNFYPLQEHKGQFGLGGIACHDTPVGRQLIADINAVLDTVRRLPEFRETNSRWLMPPGQSEQYWKLWQDELLARSD
;
A
#
# COMPACT_ATOMS: atom_id res chain seq x y z
N MET A 1 -8.90 -19.56 -18.65
CA MET A 1 -10.05 -18.63 -18.50
C MET A 1 -10.34 -17.99 -19.85
N THR A 2 -11.11 -18.69 -20.70
CA THR A 2 -11.62 -18.14 -21.97
C THR A 2 -12.96 -17.44 -21.80
N GLN A 3 -13.58 -17.53 -20.61
CA GLN A 3 -14.90 -16.95 -20.32
C GLN A 3 -14.89 -15.44 -20.03
N TYR A 4 -13.72 -14.83 -19.79
CA TYR A 4 -13.61 -13.41 -19.41
C TYR A 4 -12.77 -12.61 -20.40
N ARG A 5 -13.24 -11.41 -20.75
CA ARG A 5 -12.46 -10.42 -21.52
C ARG A 5 -11.82 -9.43 -20.55
N HIS A 6 -10.49 -9.45 -20.48
CA HIS A 6 -9.75 -8.56 -19.58
C HIS A 6 -9.50 -7.21 -20.27
N GLN A 7 -9.90 -6.12 -19.61
CA GLN A 7 -9.56 -4.76 -20.05
C GLN A 7 -9.00 -3.96 -18.89
N ARG A 8 -7.80 -3.41 -19.05
CA ARG A 8 -7.19 -2.50 -18.07
C ARG A 8 -7.76 -1.09 -18.22
N LYS A 9 -8.12 -0.47 -17.10
CA LYS A 9 -8.53 0.94 -17.02
C LYS A 9 -7.63 1.65 -16.02
N GLN A 10 -7.20 2.86 -16.36
CA GLN A 10 -6.48 3.73 -15.44
C GLN A 10 -7.48 4.63 -14.72
N VAL A 11 -7.35 4.71 -13.40
CA VAL A 11 -8.16 5.54 -12.53
C VAL A 11 -7.27 6.21 -11.50
N ILE A 12 -7.68 7.37 -11.00
CA ILE A 12 -7.01 8.02 -9.86
C ILE A 12 -7.32 7.20 -8.61
N ASN A 13 -6.29 6.93 -7.78
CA ASN A 13 -6.40 6.05 -6.61
C ASN A 13 -7.59 6.40 -5.69
N VAL A 14 -7.80 7.69 -5.40
CA VAL A 14 -8.89 8.16 -4.53
C VAL A 14 -10.29 7.91 -5.10
N ARG A 15 -10.40 7.64 -6.41
CA ARG A 15 -11.66 7.33 -7.11
C ARG A 15 -11.89 5.84 -7.32
N THR A 16 -10.90 4.99 -7.04
CA THR A 16 -10.95 3.55 -7.36
C THR A 16 -12.25 2.89 -6.92
N TYR A 17 -12.64 3.03 -5.66
CA TYR A 17 -13.85 2.37 -5.13
C TYR A 17 -15.16 2.94 -5.71
N SER A 18 -15.22 4.24 -6.00
CA SER A 18 -16.38 4.83 -6.69
C SER A 18 -16.50 4.31 -8.13
N ILE A 19 -15.37 4.16 -8.84
CA ILE A 19 -15.37 3.68 -10.22
C ILE A 19 -15.74 2.21 -10.28
N ILE A 20 -15.22 1.39 -9.36
CA ILE A 20 -15.60 -0.03 -9.25
C ILE A 20 -17.11 -0.15 -9.08
N LYS A 21 -17.76 0.65 -8.24
CA LYS A 21 -19.22 0.55 -8.04
C LYS A 21 -20.04 1.08 -9.23
N SER A 22 -19.46 1.96 -10.05
CA SER A 22 -20.13 2.50 -11.24
C SER A 22 -20.03 1.62 -12.48
N ARG A 23 -19.29 0.50 -12.41
CA ARG A 23 -18.97 -0.38 -13.56
C ARG A 23 -18.94 -1.83 -13.10
N ASP A 24 -19.15 -2.80 -13.97
CA ASP A 24 -18.79 -4.19 -13.65
C ASP A 24 -17.27 -4.36 -13.72
N ALA A 25 -16.57 -3.82 -12.74
CA ALA A 25 -15.11 -3.78 -12.65
C ALA A 25 -14.62 -4.35 -11.32
N CYS A 26 -13.33 -4.68 -11.28
CA CYS A 26 -12.65 -5.14 -10.07
C CYS A 26 -11.32 -4.41 -9.89
N PHE A 27 -10.86 -4.37 -8.65
CA PHE A 27 -9.55 -3.85 -8.26
C PHE A 27 -8.76 -4.91 -7.54
N ALA A 28 -7.59 -5.24 -8.10
CA ALA A 28 -6.77 -6.36 -7.66
C ALA A 28 -5.79 -6.04 -6.51
N ALA A 29 -5.88 -4.85 -5.92
CA ALA A 29 -5.06 -4.44 -4.79
C ALA A 29 -5.90 -3.86 -3.64
N ALA A 30 -7.09 -4.41 -3.43
CA ALA A 30 -7.96 -4.01 -2.33
C ALA A 30 -7.47 -4.62 -1.01
N PRO A 31 -7.61 -3.92 0.14
CA PRO A 31 -7.44 -4.54 1.45
C PRO A 31 -8.37 -5.74 1.59
N TYR A 32 -7.85 -6.88 2.04
CA TYR A 32 -8.63 -8.10 2.23
C TYR A 32 -9.83 -7.82 3.15
N LYS A 33 -11.03 -8.25 2.72
CA LYS A 33 -12.33 -7.98 3.37
C LYS A 33 -12.58 -6.48 3.71
N GLY A 34 -11.87 -5.57 3.05
CA GLY A 34 -11.96 -4.14 3.27
C GLY A 34 -11.55 -3.68 4.68
N VAL A 35 -10.63 -4.39 5.36
CA VAL A 35 -10.24 -4.11 6.76
C VAL A 35 -9.79 -2.65 7.00
N ASP A 36 -9.09 -2.04 6.05
CA ASP A 36 -8.65 -0.64 6.15
C ASP A 36 -9.60 0.36 5.46
N LEU A 37 -10.70 -0.12 4.87
CA LEU A 37 -11.64 0.73 4.14
C LEU A 37 -12.69 1.33 5.08
N PRO A 38 -12.99 2.63 4.95
CA PRO A 38 -14.18 3.20 5.58
C PRO A 38 -15.45 2.58 4.98
N ALA A 39 -16.56 2.59 5.74
CA ALA A 39 -17.79 1.89 5.40
C ALA A 39 -18.33 2.29 4.02
N ASP A 40 -18.37 3.58 3.70
CA ASP A 40 -18.80 4.13 2.40
C ASP A 40 -17.99 3.58 1.22
N ARG A 41 -16.72 3.24 1.43
CA ARG A 41 -15.85 2.64 0.40
C ARG A 41 -16.00 1.12 0.35
N ARG A 42 -16.27 0.46 1.48
CA ARG A 42 -16.44 -0.99 1.58
C ARG A 42 -17.79 -1.50 1.10
N GLU A 43 -18.87 -0.77 1.38
CA GLU A 43 -20.24 -1.20 1.07
C GLU A 43 -20.48 -1.34 -0.44
N GLY A 44 -21.26 -2.34 -0.84
CA GLY A 44 -21.49 -2.67 -2.25
C GLY A 44 -20.28 -3.29 -2.95
N LEU A 45 -19.34 -3.87 -2.19
CA LEU A 45 -18.22 -4.64 -2.73
C LEU A 45 -18.25 -6.10 -2.24
N VAL A 46 -17.79 -7.00 -3.09
CA VAL A 46 -17.49 -8.39 -2.76
C VAL A 46 -15.98 -8.63 -2.92
N PHE A 47 -15.39 -9.40 -2.00
CA PHE A 47 -13.94 -9.57 -1.87
C PHE A 47 -13.51 -11.02 -2.09
N SER A 48 -12.34 -11.22 -2.69
CA SER A 48 -11.69 -12.53 -2.80
C SER A 48 -10.96 -12.93 -1.52
N ALA A 49 -10.60 -14.21 -1.45
CA ALA A 49 -9.51 -14.68 -0.60
C ALA A 49 -8.22 -13.87 -0.86
N PRO A 50 -7.29 -13.79 0.10
CA PRO A 50 -6.10 -12.97 -0.06
C PRO A 50 -5.20 -13.52 -1.17
N THR A 51 -4.72 -12.61 -2.01
CA THR A 51 -3.84 -12.88 -3.15
C THR A 51 -2.41 -12.42 -2.90
N PHE A 52 -2.22 -11.50 -1.95
CA PHE A 52 -0.89 -11.01 -1.57
C PHE A 52 -0.82 -10.61 -0.10
N LEU A 53 0.40 -10.62 0.42
CA LEU A 53 0.78 -10.17 1.75
C LEU A 53 1.62 -8.90 1.59
N PHE A 54 1.41 -7.91 2.45
CA PHE A 54 2.22 -6.70 2.45
C PHE A 54 2.52 -6.23 3.88
N PHE A 55 3.62 -5.52 4.03
CA PHE A 55 3.88 -4.71 5.21
C PHE A 55 3.32 -3.31 4.99
N TYR A 56 2.75 -2.73 6.04
CA TYR A 56 2.14 -1.41 5.94
C TYR A 56 3.14 -0.31 5.60
N HIS A 57 2.62 0.88 5.32
CA HIS A 57 3.36 2.05 4.91
C HIS A 57 4.56 2.35 5.82
N GLY A 58 5.61 2.87 5.19
CA GLY A 58 6.79 3.42 5.84
C GLY A 58 7.03 4.87 5.40
N LEU A 59 8.09 5.47 5.91
CA LEU A 59 8.64 6.68 5.31
C LEU A 59 9.53 6.28 4.15
N ILE A 60 9.24 6.82 2.98
CA ILE A 60 10.22 6.90 1.90
C ILE A 60 10.87 8.27 2.05
N ALA A 61 12.17 8.29 2.34
CA ALA A 61 12.90 9.53 2.57
C ALA A 61 14.12 9.62 1.67
N HIS A 62 14.45 10.83 1.23
CA HIS A 62 15.71 11.06 0.52
C HIS A 62 16.88 10.83 1.48
N LYS A 63 17.99 10.22 1.01
CA LYS A 63 19.14 9.86 1.87
C LYS A 63 19.70 11.03 2.69
N ARG A 64 19.56 12.26 2.19
CA ARG A 64 19.97 13.50 2.87
C ARG A 64 19.20 13.77 4.17
N ALA A 65 18.01 13.22 4.33
CA ALA A 65 17.16 13.38 5.51
C ALA A 65 17.51 12.36 6.62
N ALA A 66 18.47 11.46 6.40
CA ALA A 66 18.79 10.38 7.34
C ALA A 66 19.16 10.90 8.74
N GLU A 67 20.00 11.93 8.83
CA GLU A 67 20.39 12.52 10.13
C GLU A 67 19.21 13.23 10.82
N SER A 68 18.31 13.85 10.07
CA SER A 68 17.09 14.46 10.61
C SER A 68 16.07 13.42 11.10
N ILE A 69 16.06 12.22 10.51
CA ILE A 69 15.16 11.12 10.89
C ILE A 69 15.70 10.35 12.11
N LYS A 70 17.02 10.29 12.28
CA LYS A 70 17.72 9.51 13.32
C LYS A 70 17.18 9.72 14.75
N PRO A 71 16.82 10.93 15.21
CA PRO A 71 16.25 11.13 16.55
C PRO A 71 14.94 10.39 16.81
N TYR A 72 14.22 10.05 15.74
CA TYR A 72 12.91 9.39 15.79
C TYR A 72 13.00 7.89 15.53
N LEU A 73 14.21 7.36 15.30
CA LEU A 73 14.47 5.96 14.96
C LEU A 73 14.77 5.14 16.22
N PHE A 74 13.90 4.18 16.53
CA PHE A 74 14.06 3.25 17.65
C PHE A 74 14.00 1.81 17.15
N ASN A 75 15.09 1.05 17.31
CA ASN A 75 15.21 -0.33 16.83
C ASN A 75 14.84 -0.49 15.34
N GLY A 76 15.26 0.47 14.51
CA GLY A 76 14.99 0.47 13.07
C GLY A 76 13.56 0.89 12.67
N LEU A 77 12.72 1.28 13.62
CA LEU A 77 11.36 1.78 13.39
C LEU A 77 11.29 3.28 13.68
N VAL A 78 10.63 4.05 12.83
CA VAL A 78 10.42 5.49 13.07
C VAL A 78 9.14 5.70 13.86
N ASN A 79 9.21 6.46 14.95
CA ASN A 79 8.04 6.99 15.64
C ASN A 79 7.46 8.13 14.79
N PHE A 80 6.41 7.84 14.02
CA PHE A 80 5.87 8.81 13.06
C PHE A 80 5.25 10.01 13.76
N ARG A 81 4.53 9.79 14.86
CA ARG A 81 3.91 10.88 15.63
C ARG A 81 4.95 11.88 16.18
N ALA A 82 6.06 11.38 16.70
CA ALA A 82 7.15 12.23 17.17
C ALA A 82 7.78 13.03 16.02
N LEU A 83 7.96 12.41 14.85
CA LEU A 83 8.49 13.07 13.65
C LEU A 83 7.56 14.18 13.14
N LEU A 84 6.23 13.98 13.19
CA LEU A 84 5.25 14.98 12.74
C LEU A 84 5.31 16.30 13.51
N SER A 85 5.79 16.26 14.75
CA SER A 85 5.95 17.45 15.58
C SER A 85 7.17 18.30 15.18
N ASP A 86 8.07 17.76 14.34
CA ASP A 86 9.29 18.45 13.91
C ASP A 86 9.08 19.29 12.66
N LYS A 87 9.13 20.61 12.84
CA LYS A 87 8.95 21.59 11.75
C LYS A 87 10.17 21.73 10.83
N ASN A 88 11.30 21.13 11.19
CA ASN A 88 12.54 21.23 10.41
C ASN A 88 12.66 20.16 9.33
N ILE A 89 11.78 19.16 9.33
CA ILE A 89 11.76 18.09 8.33
C ILE A 89 10.42 18.09 7.59
N LYS A 90 10.47 18.16 6.26
CA LYS A 90 9.29 18.39 5.42
C LYS A 90 8.70 17.07 4.95
N GLY A 91 7.60 16.66 5.57
CA GLY A 91 6.81 15.50 5.15
C GLY A 91 5.78 15.82 4.07
N GLY A 92 5.44 14.84 3.24
CA GLY A 92 4.33 14.90 2.30
C GLY A 92 3.39 13.70 2.39
N PHE A 93 2.11 13.90 2.08
CA PHE A 93 1.12 12.81 1.96
C PHE A 93 0.01 13.13 0.94
N GLN A 94 -0.82 12.14 0.65
CA GLN A 94 -1.92 12.24 -0.31
C GLN A 94 -3.26 12.22 0.43
N PRO A 95 -3.97 13.36 0.56
CA PRO A 95 -5.29 13.39 1.18
C PRO A 95 -6.29 12.48 0.45
N GLY A 96 -7.17 11.84 1.21
CA GLY A 96 -8.23 10.98 0.69
C GLY A 96 -7.77 9.59 0.22
N ARG A 97 -6.46 9.31 0.22
CA ARG A 97 -5.93 7.95 0.07
C ARG A 97 -6.26 7.13 1.33
N VAL A 98 -6.57 5.85 1.13
CA VAL A 98 -6.65 4.91 2.24
C VAL A 98 -5.23 4.46 2.59
N TYR A 99 -4.78 4.78 3.81
CA TYR A 99 -3.54 4.24 4.37
C TYR A 99 -3.86 2.97 5.20
N SER A 100 -3.28 2.83 6.39
CA SER A 100 -3.71 1.85 7.38
C SER A 100 -4.66 2.54 8.37
N ARG A 101 -5.46 1.78 9.13
CA ARG A 101 -6.27 2.36 10.22
C ARG A 101 -5.46 3.25 11.19
N TRP A 102 -4.24 2.84 11.55
CA TRP A 102 -3.37 3.60 12.47
C TRP A 102 -2.90 4.93 11.87
N LEU A 103 -2.50 4.92 10.60
CA LEU A 103 -2.11 6.15 9.93
C LEU A 103 -3.29 7.05 9.60
N ASN A 104 -4.43 6.47 9.22
CA ASN A 104 -5.66 7.23 8.98
C ASN A 104 -6.09 7.98 10.26
N GLU A 105 -5.97 7.35 11.43
CA GLU A 105 -6.23 8.00 12.71
C GLU A 105 -5.25 9.16 12.96
N ILE A 106 -3.95 8.96 12.74
CA ILE A 106 -2.95 10.03 12.86
C ILE A 106 -3.27 11.19 11.91
N PHE A 107 -3.51 10.90 10.63
CA PHE A 107 -3.84 11.91 9.62
C PHE A 107 -5.14 12.68 9.92
N ALA A 108 -6.05 12.09 10.69
CA ALA A 108 -7.32 12.71 11.07
C ALA A 108 -7.24 13.52 12.37
N THR A 109 -6.35 13.16 13.30
CA THR A 109 -6.39 13.65 14.69
C THR A 109 -5.16 14.42 15.13
N ASP A 110 -4.01 14.23 14.47
CA ASP A 110 -2.75 14.79 14.93
C ASP A 110 -2.49 16.18 14.33
N GLU A 111 -2.29 17.18 15.19
CA GLU A 111 -2.02 18.56 14.79
C GLU A 111 -0.72 18.69 13.97
N GLY A 112 0.25 17.80 14.18
CA GLY A 112 1.52 17.80 13.44
C GLY A 112 1.33 17.58 11.93
N VAL A 113 0.20 17.00 11.52
CA VAL A 113 -0.16 16.80 10.11
C VAL A 113 -0.35 18.13 9.38
N GLU A 114 -0.65 19.23 10.08
CA GLU A 114 -0.72 20.57 9.48
C GLU A 114 0.63 21.03 8.89
N ASN A 115 1.74 20.52 9.41
CA ASN A 115 3.08 20.83 8.90
C ASN A 115 3.44 20.01 7.65
N MET A 116 2.63 19.02 7.28
CA MET A 116 2.87 18.21 6.09
C MET A 116 2.31 18.84 4.82
N PHE A 117 3.07 18.68 3.74
CA PHE A 117 2.62 19.04 2.41
C PHE A 117 1.51 18.09 1.93
N ARG A 118 0.35 18.67 1.62
CA ARG A 118 -0.83 17.96 1.10
C ARG A 118 -0.78 17.93 -0.43
N TRP A 119 -0.43 16.79 -1.00
CA TRP A 119 -0.38 16.64 -2.46
C TRP A 119 -1.75 16.27 -3.05
N SER A 120 -2.23 17.10 -3.97
CA SER A 120 -3.52 16.95 -4.64
C SER A 120 -3.43 16.82 -6.17
N GLY A 121 -2.27 16.40 -6.70
CA GLY A 121 -2.09 16.24 -8.16
C GLY A 121 -3.07 15.24 -8.79
N ASN A 122 -3.23 15.31 -10.11
CA ASN A 122 -4.27 14.51 -10.81
C ASN A 122 -3.71 13.24 -11.47
N ILE A 123 -2.39 13.13 -11.65
CA ILE A 123 -1.70 12.07 -12.40
C ILE A 123 -0.38 11.74 -11.70
N GLN A 124 0.05 10.47 -11.73
CA GLN A 124 1.36 10.02 -11.24
C GLN A 124 1.69 10.49 -9.82
N LEU A 125 0.75 10.28 -8.90
CA LEU A 125 0.79 10.84 -7.55
C LEU A 125 2.10 10.54 -6.81
N THR A 126 2.54 9.29 -6.78
CA THR A 126 3.76 8.89 -6.07
C THR A 126 5.03 9.34 -6.81
N GLN A 127 5.08 9.29 -8.14
CA GLN A 127 6.25 9.79 -8.90
C GLN A 127 6.44 11.31 -8.72
N SER A 128 5.35 12.05 -8.54
CA SER A 128 5.43 13.47 -8.23
C SER A 128 6.05 13.74 -6.86
N MET A 129 5.80 12.87 -5.86
CA MET A 129 6.46 12.98 -4.55
C MET A 129 7.97 12.80 -4.63
N PHE A 130 8.45 11.85 -5.44
CA PHE A 130 9.88 11.69 -5.71
C PHE A 130 10.47 12.96 -6.32
N LYS A 131 9.84 13.53 -7.36
CA LYS A 131 10.29 14.79 -7.97
C LYS A 131 10.34 15.96 -6.96
N LEU A 132 9.38 16.04 -6.05
CA LEU A 132 9.38 17.05 -4.99
C LEU A 132 10.52 16.84 -3.98
N MET A 133 10.84 15.59 -3.66
CA MET A 133 12.02 15.27 -2.85
C MET A 133 13.32 15.64 -3.59
N ASP A 134 13.49 15.24 -4.84
CA ASP A 134 14.67 15.60 -5.64
C ASP A 134 14.87 17.12 -5.69
N ALA A 135 13.78 17.88 -5.84
CA ALA A 135 13.78 19.34 -5.87
C ALA A 135 13.99 20.03 -4.51
N GLY A 136 14.25 19.31 -3.42
CA GLY A 136 14.48 19.94 -2.11
C GLY A 136 13.20 20.37 -1.37
N ARG A 137 12.02 20.05 -1.90
CA ARG A 137 10.74 20.53 -1.36
C ARG A 137 10.17 19.62 -0.27
N LEU A 138 10.51 18.33 -0.32
CA LEU A 138 10.18 17.33 0.68
C LEU A 138 11.45 16.59 1.11
N ASP A 139 11.45 16.11 2.34
CA ASP A 139 12.48 15.23 2.89
C ASP A 139 12.01 13.79 2.91
N TYR A 140 10.71 13.58 3.13
CA TYR A 140 10.08 12.27 3.11
C TYR A 140 8.61 12.34 2.68
N PHE A 141 8.05 11.19 2.33
CA PHE A 141 6.61 11.00 2.22
C PHE A 141 6.22 9.59 2.69
N VAL A 142 4.93 9.41 3.02
CA VAL A 142 4.41 8.14 3.52
C VAL A 142 3.88 7.30 2.37
N ASP A 143 4.46 6.11 2.16
CA ASP A 143 4.01 5.16 1.13
C ASP A 143 4.46 3.72 1.41
N TYR A 144 4.06 2.78 0.55
CA TYR A 144 4.51 1.39 0.59
C TYR A 144 5.92 1.23 0.00
N TYR A 145 6.70 0.30 0.56
CA TYR A 145 8.02 -0.09 0.03
C TYR A 145 8.00 -0.43 -1.47
N LEU A 146 6.92 -1.08 -1.93
CA LEU A 146 6.78 -1.47 -3.34
C LEU A 146 6.86 -0.26 -4.30
N LEU A 147 6.43 0.93 -3.87
CA LEU A 147 6.50 2.14 -4.70
C LEU A 147 7.90 2.75 -4.73
N LEU A 148 8.67 2.66 -3.63
CA LEU A 148 10.11 2.93 -3.69
C LEU A 148 10.80 2.00 -4.68
N ARG A 149 10.57 0.70 -4.53
CA ARG A 149 11.19 -0.30 -5.42
C ARG A 149 10.82 -0.08 -6.88
N PHE A 150 9.55 0.22 -7.17
CA PHE A 150 9.11 0.55 -8.53
C PHE A 150 9.82 1.77 -9.08
N HIS A 151 9.94 2.85 -8.29
CA HIS A 151 10.67 4.06 -8.69
C HIS A 151 12.15 3.76 -8.97
N GLU A 152 12.84 3.08 -8.06
CA GLU A 152 14.26 2.74 -8.21
C GLU A 152 14.57 1.91 -9.46
N LEU A 153 13.69 0.96 -9.79
CA LEU A 153 13.84 0.15 -10.99
C LEU A 153 13.50 0.92 -12.27
N SER A 154 12.56 1.86 -12.20
CA SER A 154 12.13 2.65 -13.37
C SER A 154 13.13 3.75 -13.72
N GLU A 155 13.70 4.41 -12.71
CA GLU A 155 14.62 5.54 -12.87
C GLU A 155 16.10 5.13 -12.79
N GLY A 156 16.41 3.89 -12.39
CA GLY A 156 17.79 3.41 -12.25
C GLY A 156 18.59 4.11 -11.14
N ASN A 157 17.91 4.67 -10.13
CA ASN A 157 18.50 5.55 -9.11
C ASN A 157 18.60 4.93 -7.71
N ARG A 158 18.82 3.60 -7.64
CA ARG A 158 18.96 2.85 -6.38
C ARG A 158 19.89 3.54 -5.38
N GLY A 159 19.47 3.58 -4.11
CA GLY A 159 20.25 4.16 -3.01
C GLY A 159 20.14 5.68 -2.89
N THR A 160 19.29 6.33 -3.68
CA THR A 160 18.93 7.75 -3.50
C THR A 160 17.99 7.95 -2.30
N TYR A 161 17.17 6.94 -2.04
CA TYR A 161 16.11 6.96 -1.05
C TYR A 161 16.24 5.79 -0.08
N ASN A 162 15.77 5.99 1.14
CA ASN A 162 15.68 4.97 2.18
C ASN A 162 14.21 4.71 2.51
N PHE A 163 13.91 3.47 2.89
CA PHE A 163 12.62 3.10 3.46
C PHE A 163 12.76 2.86 4.95
N TYR A 164 11.93 3.52 5.74
CA TYR A 164 11.87 3.37 7.19
C TYR A 164 10.50 2.83 7.59
N PRO A 165 10.38 1.61 8.15
CA PRO A 165 9.13 1.14 8.72
C PRO A 165 8.72 1.99 9.93
N LEU A 166 7.42 2.04 10.20
CA LEU A 166 6.86 2.86 11.28
C LEU A 166 6.61 2.05 12.55
N GLN A 167 6.83 2.68 13.71
CA GLN A 167 6.55 2.10 15.02
C GLN A 167 5.05 1.79 15.19
N GLU A 168 4.19 2.62 14.60
CA GLU A 168 2.74 2.46 14.54
C GLU A 168 2.30 1.17 13.84
N HIS A 169 3.18 0.58 13.03
CA HIS A 169 2.96 -0.69 12.34
C HIS A 169 3.75 -1.86 12.92
N LYS A 170 4.37 -1.70 14.10
CA LYS A 170 5.21 -2.75 14.69
C LYS A 170 4.41 -4.06 14.85
N GLY A 171 4.93 -5.11 14.24
CA GLY A 171 4.32 -6.45 14.27
C GLY A 171 3.03 -6.58 13.46
N GLN A 172 2.64 -5.55 12.70
CA GLN A 172 1.42 -5.55 11.88
C GLN A 172 1.75 -5.91 10.43
N PHE A 173 0.82 -6.59 9.79
CA PHE A 173 0.84 -6.92 8.37
C PHE A 173 -0.54 -6.74 7.76
N GLY A 174 -0.58 -6.58 6.44
CA GLY A 174 -1.80 -6.49 5.68
C GLY A 174 -1.92 -7.64 4.69
N LEU A 175 -3.15 -8.08 4.46
CA LEU A 175 -3.49 -8.97 3.37
C LEU A 175 -4.25 -8.17 2.33
N GLY A 176 -3.98 -8.43 1.06
CA GLY A 176 -4.68 -7.82 -0.05
C GLY A 176 -5.27 -8.85 -0.98
N GLY A 177 -6.35 -8.44 -1.65
CA GLY A 177 -7.14 -9.28 -2.52
C GLY A 177 -7.78 -8.47 -3.64
N ILE A 178 -8.75 -9.10 -4.27
CA ILE A 178 -9.53 -8.53 -5.34
C ILE A 178 -10.86 -8.08 -4.76
N ALA A 179 -11.27 -6.85 -5.05
CA ALA A 179 -12.61 -6.35 -4.75
C ALA A 179 -13.36 -6.06 -6.06
N CYS A 180 -14.57 -6.55 -6.18
CA CYS A 180 -15.47 -6.29 -7.30
C CYS A 180 -16.73 -5.59 -6.82
N HIS A 181 -17.46 -4.93 -7.72
CA HIS A 181 -18.81 -4.45 -7.45
C HIS A 181 -19.70 -5.63 -7.04
N ASP A 182 -20.53 -5.45 -6.01
CA ASP A 182 -21.45 -6.47 -5.53
C ASP A 182 -22.68 -6.63 -6.44
N THR A 183 -22.46 -7.20 -7.63
CA THR A 183 -23.49 -7.61 -8.60
C THR A 183 -23.44 -9.13 -8.78
N PRO A 184 -24.47 -9.77 -9.39
CA PRO A 184 -24.40 -11.19 -9.73
C PRO A 184 -23.12 -11.57 -10.51
N VAL A 185 -22.69 -10.69 -11.43
CA VAL A 185 -21.44 -10.86 -12.20
C VAL A 185 -20.22 -10.75 -11.29
N GLY A 186 -20.15 -9.74 -10.42
CA GLY A 186 -19.04 -9.57 -9.48
C GLY A 186 -18.91 -10.72 -8.49
N ARG A 187 -20.03 -11.24 -7.96
CA ARG A 187 -20.04 -12.41 -7.07
C ARG A 187 -19.55 -13.67 -7.79
N GLN A 188 -20.01 -13.91 -9.02
CA GLN A 188 -19.54 -15.05 -9.82
C GLN A 188 -18.05 -14.94 -10.11
N LEU A 189 -17.56 -13.74 -10.46
CA LEU A 189 -16.14 -13.53 -10.74
C LEU A 189 -15.26 -13.78 -9.51
N ILE A 190 -15.69 -13.33 -8.32
CA ILE A 190 -14.99 -13.64 -7.06
C ILE A 190 -15.00 -15.14 -6.77
N ALA A 191 -16.12 -15.84 -7.00
CA ALA A 191 -16.19 -17.29 -6.82
C ALA A 191 -15.22 -18.03 -7.75
N ASP A 192 -15.19 -17.67 -9.04
CA ASP A 192 -14.27 -18.23 -10.03
C ASP A 192 -12.80 -17.97 -9.67
N ILE A 193 -12.49 -16.76 -9.18
CA ILE A 193 -11.16 -16.39 -8.67
C ILE A 193 -10.80 -17.28 -7.48
N ASN A 194 -11.65 -17.35 -6.45
CA ASN A 194 -11.37 -18.13 -5.24
C ASN A 194 -11.15 -19.62 -5.56
N ALA A 195 -11.89 -20.17 -6.51
CA ALA A 195 -11.76 -21.56 -6.95
C ALA A 195 -10.36 -21.89 -7.50
N VAL A 196 -9.65 -20.93 -8.10
CA VAL A 196 -8.28 -21.15 -8.62
C VAL A 196 -7.18 -20.67 -7.67
N LEU A 197 -7.51 -19.85 -6.66
CA LEU A 197 -6.50 -19.20 -5.81
C LEU A 197 -5.71 -20.18 -4.94
N ASP A 198 -6.29 -21.28 -4.48
CA ASP A 198 -5.53 -22.24 -3.66
C ASP A 198 -4.36 -22.86 -4.45
N THR A 199 -4.58 -23.20 -5.72
CA THR A 199 -3.52 -23.67 -6.61
C THR A 199 -2.56 -22.54 -6.99
N VAL A 200 -3.09 -21.40 -7.44
CA VAL A 200 -2.27 -20.28 -7.96
C VAL A 200 -1.32 -19.73 -6.90
N ARG A 201 -1.75 -19.60 -5.64
CA ARG A 201 -0.91 -19.06 -4.55
C ARG A 201 0.26 -19.99 -4.17
N ARG A 202 0.25 -21.24 -4.61
CA ARG A 202 1.32 -22.21 -4.39
C ARG A 202 2.33 -22.25 -5.54
N LEU A 203 1.99 -21.67 -6.70
CA LEU A 203 2.88 -21.64 -7.86
C LEU A 203 4.15 -20.83 -7.57
N PRO A 204 5.35 -21.33 -7.97
CA PRO A 204 6.61 -20.63 -7.77
C PRO A 204 6.62 -19.21 -8.35
N GLU A 205 6.09 -19.02 -9.55
CA GLU A 205 6.11 -17.73 -10.26
C GLU A 205 5.21 -16.69 -9.55
N PHE A 206 4.11 -17.15 -8.97
CA PHE A 206 3.21 -16.29 -8.19
C PHE A 206 3.86 -15.84 -6.89
N ARG A 207 4.53 -16.77 -6.19
CA ARG A 207 5.30 -16.50 -4.96
C ARG A 207 6.49 -15.59 -5.23
N GLU A 208 7.22 -15.81 -6.33
CA GLU A 208 8.34 -14.98 -6.75
C GLU A 208 7.86 -13.56 -7.08
N THR A 209 6.79 -13.42 -7.85
CA THR A 209 6.21 -12.11 -8.18
C THR A 209 5.81 -11.34 -6.91
N ASN A 210 5.14 -12.00 -5.98
CA ASN A 210 4.72 -11.40 -4.72
C ASN A 210 5.93 -10.94 -3.90
N SER A 211 6.87 -11.84 -3.61
CA SER A 211 8.04 -11.50 -2.80
C SER A 211 8.93 -10.45 -3.48
N ARG A 212 9.05 -10.48 -4.81
CA ARG A 212 9.81 -9.47 -5.57
C ARG A 212 9.27 -8.07 -5.37
N TRP A 213 7.96 -7.86 -5.23
CA TRP A 213 7.37 -6.52 -5.14
C TRP A 213 7.03 -6.11 -3.70
N LEU A 214 6.60 -7.04 -2.86
CA LEU A 214 5.92 -6.75 -1.60
C LEU A 214 6.72 -7.07 -0.36
N MET A 215 7.84 -7.79 -0.48
CA MET A 215 8.71 -8.14 0.65
C MET A 215 9.84 -7.10 0.79
N PRO A 216 9.82 -6.26 1.83
CA PRO A 216 10.93 -5.38 2.12
C PRO A 216 12.19 -6.17 2.48
N PRO A 217 13.40 -5.60 2.30
CA PRO A 217 14.64 -6.20 2.76
C PRO A 217 14.57 -6.55 4.25
N GLY A 218 15.17 -7.69 4.63
CA GLY A 218 15.20 -8.15 6.02
C GLY A 218 13.91 -8.78 6.55
N GLN A 219 12.86 -8.93 5.72
CA GLN A 219 11.56 -9.48 6.14
C GLN A 219 11.32 -10.93 5.71
N SER A 220 12.31 -11.62 5.11
CA SER A 220 12.10 -12.92 4.45
C SER A 220 11.47 -13.99 5.34
N GLU A 221 12.03 -14.21 6.53
CA GLU A 221 11.53 -15.22 7.47
C GLU A 221 10.09 -14.94 7.89
N GLN A 222 9.81 -13.71 8.36
CA GLN A 222 8.48 -13.31 8.77
C GLN A 222 7.49 -13.36 7.61
N TYR A 223 7.88 -12.89 6.42
CA TYR A 223 7.03 -12.86 5.23
C TYR A 223 6.57 -14.26 4.85
N TRP A 224 7.48 -15.25 4.79
CA TRP A 224 7.10 -16.61 4.43
C TRP A 224 6.35 -17.35 5.53
N LYS A 225 6.62 -17.04 6.81
CA LYS A 225 5.78 -17.54 7.91
C LYS A 225 4.34 -17.05 7.77
N LEU A 226 4.14 -15.74 7.62
CA LEU A 226 2.81 -15.14 7.39
C LEU A 226 2.17 -15.61 6.09
N TRP A 227 2.96 -15.88 5.04
CA TRP A 227 2.44 -16.45 3.81
C TRP A 227 1.76 -17.80 4.05
N GLN A 228 2.38 -18.68 4.83
CA GLN A 228 1.80 -19.99 5.16
C GLN A 228 0.62 -19.85 6.11
N ASP A 229 0.85 -19.18 7.25
CA ASP A 229 -0.10 -19.17 8.37
C ASP A 229 -1.31 -18.29 8.08
N GLU A 230 -1.14 -17.24 7.28
CA GLU A 230 -2.18 -16.23 7.08
C GLU A 230 -2.73 -16.22 5.67
N LEU A 231 -1.87 -16.15 4.65
CA LEU A 231 -2.33 -16.02 3.27
C LEU A 231 -2.90 -17.35 2.75
N LEU A 232 -2.17 -18.46 2.88
CA LEU A 232 -2.63 -19.77 2.38
C LEU A 232 -3.75 -20.39 3.22
N ALA A 233 -3.85 -20.05 4.51
CA ALA A 233 -4.89 -20.56 5.40
C ALA A 233 -6.29 -20.02 5.10
N ARG A 234 -6.43 -18.98 4.26
CA ARG A 234 -7.71 -18.33 3.94
C ARG A 234 -8.17 -18.72 2.54
N SER A 235 -9.38 -19.27 2.44
CA SER A 235 -10.02 -19.67 1.19
C SER A 235 -11.12 -18.70 0.72
N ASP A 236 -11.49 -17.73 1.56
CA ASP A 236 -12.56 -16.73 1.34
C ASP A 236 -12.16 -15.37 1.91
#